data_AF-A0A820DYU9-F1
#
_entry.id   AF-A0A820DYU9-F1
#
_cell.length_a   1.000
_cell.length_b   1.000
_cell.length_c   1.000
_cell.angle_alpha   90.00
_cell.angle_beta   90.00
_cell.angle_gamma   90.00
#
_symmetry.space_group_name_H-M   'P 1'
#
loop_
_entity.id
_entity.type
_entity.pdbx_description
1 polymer ?
#
loop_
_entity_poly.entity_id
_entity_poly.type
_entity_poly.pdbx_seq_one_letter_code
_entity_poly.pdbx_strand_id
1 'polypeptide(L)'
;EGHFQKILDNEVQALKNACLEVYGNRPLPKITFVIIKKSHNTRFFAPNGQHITNMAAGTVIDTTIVHPRQFDFYLNSHAGALGTNVCSYYHVLYNEIEFTSDELQQLTFWLCHTDVRCTKAVKCPAAARYAHTVAYHARYFEKEPYQTASSHHSNRDTTQDEDDLTLEDIKSNLIMVNKNVKNMMWFT
;
A
#
# COMPACT_ATOMS: atom_id res chain seq x y z
N GLU A 1 4.05 4.69 -13.81
CA GLU A 1 3.25 3.76 -14.64
C GLU A 1 4.10 2.62 -15.22
N GLY A 2 5.37 2.86 -15.60
CA GLY A 2 6.24 1.83 -16.21
C GLY A 2 6.51 0.55 -15.41
N HIS A 3 6.19 0.49 -14.12
CA HIS A 3 6.37 -0.73 -13.29
C HIS A 3 5.09 -1.54 -13.08
N PHE A 4 3.92 -1.06 -13.52
CA PHE A 4 2.64 -1.72 -13.22
C PHE A 4 2.53 -3.11 -13.85
N GLN A 5 3.04 -3.28 -15.08
CA GLN A 5 3.04 -4.57 -15.74
C GLN A 5 3.94 -5.58 -15.01
N LYS A 6 5.16 -5.18 -14.63
CA LYS A 6 6.09 -6.02 -13.87
C LYS A 6 5.51 -6.43 -12.50
N ILE A 7 4.84 -5.50 -11.81
CA ILE A 7 4.16 -5.77 -10.53
C ILE A 7 3.04 -6.79 -10.73
N LEU A 8 2.20 -6.60 -11.77
CA LEU A 8 1.11 -7.52 -12.07
C LEU A 8 1.64 -8.93 -12.37
N ASP A 9 2.62 -9.03 -13.27
CA ASP A 9 3.18 -10.31 -13.71
C ASP A 9 3.87 -11.07 -12.57
N ASN A 10 4.52 -10.37 -11.64
CA ASN A 10 5.24 -11.01 -10.54
C ASN A 10 4.35 -11.23 -9.31
N GLU A 11 3.68 -10.19 -8.80
CA GLU A 11 2.97 -10.26 -7.52
C GLU A 11 1.63 -10.99 -7.64
N VAL A 12 0.87 -10.77 -8.71
CA VAL A 12 -0.43 -11.45 -8.90
C VAL A 12 -0.20 -12.93 -9.18
N GLN A 13 0.83 -13.28 -9.94
CA GLN A 13 1.17 -14.69 -10.17
C GLN A 13 1.69 -15.37 -8.90
N ALA A 14 2.53 -14.69 -8.11
CA ALA A 14 2.96 -15.22 -6.82
C ALA A 14 1.77 -15.49 -5.89
N LEU A 15 0.78 -14.59 -5.85
CA LEU A 15 -0.44 -14.77 -5.07
C LEU A 15 -1.29 -15.93 -5.57
N LYS A 16 -1.45 -16.08 -6.90
CA LYS A 16 -2.17 -17.22 -7.50
C LYS A 16 -1.49 -18.55 -7.20
N ASN A 17 -0.16 -18.61 -7.30
CA ASN A 17 0.62 -19.80 -6.97
C ASN A 17 0.46 -20.17 -5.49
N ALA A 18 0.52 -19.19 -4.58
CA ALA A 18 0.25 -19.40 -3.16
C ALA A 18 -1.18 -19.90 -2.91
N CYS A 19 -2.17 -19.37 -3.63
CA CYS A 19 -3.55 -19.88 -3.55
C CYS A 19 -3.65 -21.33 -4.05
N LEU A 20 -2.98 -21.70 -5.14
CA LEU A 20 -2.91 -23.07 -5.65
C LEU A 20 -2.33 -24.03 -4.62
N GLU A 21 -1.24 -23.66 -3.96
CA GLU A 21 -0.60 -24.46 -2.91
C GLU A 21 -1.52 -24.69 -1.71
N VAL A 22 -2.24 -23.65 -1.26
CA VAL A 22 -3.11 -23.71 -0.08
C VAL A 22 -4.46 -24.38 -0.39
N TYR A 23 -5.04 -24.13 -1.56
CA TYR A 23 -6.37 -24.62 -1.93
C TYR A 23 -6.32 -26.01 -2.57
N GLY A 24 -5.21 -26.38 -3.21
CA GLY A 24 -5.06 -27.66 -3.92
C GLY A 24 -6.12 -27.80 -5.00
N ASN A 25 -6.93 -28.87 -4.92
CA ASN A 25 -8.01 -29.14 -5.87
C ASN A 25 -9.31 -28.36 -5.61
N ARG A 26 -9.34 -27.48 -4.60
CA ARG A 26 -10.54 -26.67 -4.30
C ARG A 26 -10.66 -25.49 -5.27
N PRO A 27 -11.88 -24.94 -5.46
CA PRO A 27 -12.05 -23.73 -6.23
C PRO A 27 -11.17 -22.61 -5.70
N LEU A 28 -10.37 -22.01 -6.58
CA LEU A 28 -9.51 -20.89 -6.22
C LEU A 28 -10.34 -19.64 -5.93
N PRO A 29 -9.93 -18.82 -4.94
CA PRO A 29 -10.60 -17.55 -4.69
C PRO A 29 -10.37 -16.58 -5.85
N LYS A 30 -11.40 -15.78 -6.16
CA LYS A 30 -11.28 -14.65 -7.08
C LYS A 30 -10.46 -13.53 -6.42
N ILE A 31 -9.60 -12.88 -7.19
CA ILE A 31 -8.67 -11.85 -6.73
C ILE A 31 -8.95 -10.51 -7.44
N THR A 32 -8.96 -9.43 -6.65
CA THR A 32 -8.91 -8.06 -7.16
C THR A 32 -7.66 -7.36 -6.60
N PHE A 33 -6.84 -6.78 -7.46
CA PHE A 33 -5.58 -6.14 -7.12
C PHE A 33 -5.65 -4.64 -7.40
N VAL A 34 -5.44 -3.83 -6.36
CA VAL A 34 -5.53 -2.37 -6.42
C VAL A 34 -4.24 -1.73 -5.89
N ILE A 35 -3.60 -0.92 -6.72
CA ILE A 35 -2.47 -0.09 -6.32
C ILE A 35 -2.99 1.18 -5.67
N ILE A 36 -2.37 1.57 -4.54
CA ILE A 36 -2.70 2.80 -3.81
C ILE A 36 -1.49 3.73 -3.84
N LYS A 37 -1.62 4.88 -4.50
CA LYS A 37 -0.63 5.96 -4.45
C LYS A 37 -1.11 7.05 -3.49
N LYS A 38 -0.62 6.97 -2.25
CA LYS A 38 -0.92 7.95 -1.18
C LYS A 38 -0.06 9.23 -1.25
N SER A 39 1.00 9.26 -2.05
CA SER A 39 1.88 10.44 -2.20
C SER A 39 2.01 10.81 -3.68
N HIS A 40 1.51 11.98 -4.05
CA HIS A 40 1.58 12.55 -5.39
C HIS A 40 1.35 14.06 -5.33
N ASN A 41 1.49 14.75 -6.46
CA ASN A 41 1.40 16.20 -6.54
C ASN A 41 -0.01 16.73 -6.87
N THR A 42 -0.93 15.87 -7.32
CA THR A 42 -2.33 16.25 -7.56
C THR A 42 -3.01 16.75 -6.29
N ARG A 43 -3.71 17.88 -6.36
CA ARG A 43 -4.47 18.51 -5.27
C ARG A 43 -5.86 18.89 -5.78
N PHE A 44 -6.85 18.77 -4.91
CA PHE A 44 -8.24 19.09 -5.22
C PHE A 44 -8.78 20.10 -4.22
N PHE A 45 -9.64 20.98 -4.73
CA PHE A 45 -10.12 22.14 -4.03
C PHE A 45 -11.62 22.28 -4.28
N ALA A 46 -12.38 22.54 -3.23
CA ALA A 46 -13.80 22.86 -3.32
C ALA A 46 -14.00 24.37 -3.13
N PRO A 47 -14.81 25.03 -3.97
CA PRO A 47 -15.21 26.42 -3.72
C PRO A 47 -16.15 26.48 -2.51
N ASN A 48 -15.90 27.42 -1.60
CA ASN A 48 -16.76 27.73 -0.46
C ASN A 48 -16.97 29.25 -0.38
N GLY A 49 -17.91 29.75 -1.19
CA GLY A 49 -18.10 31.18 -1.38
C GLY A 49 -16.87 31.84 -2.00
N GLN A 50 -16.27 32.80 -1.30
CA GLN A 50 -15.02 33.47 -1.72
C GLN A 50 -13.76 32.72 -1.29
N HIS A 51 -13.89 31.66 -0.49
CA HIS A 51 -12.77 30.89 0.03
C HIS A 51 -12.61 29.57 -0.71
N ILE A 52 -11.38 29.06 -0.70
CA ILE A 52 -11.06 27.73 -1.21
C ILE A 52 -10.84 26.81 -0.02
N THR A 53 -11.54 25.67 -0.01
CA THR A 53 -11.41 24.66 1.06
C THR A 53 -10.98 23.32 0.49
N ASN A 54 -10.59 22.40 1.40
CA ASN A 54 -10.42 21.01 1.03
C ASN A 54 -11.73 20.40 0.54
N MET A 55 -11.62 19.37 -0.30
CA MET A 55 -12.77 18.54 -0.66
C MET A 55 -13.37 17.90 0.60
N ALA A 56 -14.67 17.65 0.57
CA ALA A 56 -15.34 16.91 1.64
C ALA A 56 -14.81 15.47 1.73
N ALA A 57 -14.81 14.89 2.94
CA ALA A 57 -14.50 13.48 3.09
C ALA A 57 -15.57 12.64 2.35
N GLY A 58 -15.13 11.60 1.64
CA GLY A 58 -15.96 10.77 0.77
C GLY A 58 -16.02 11.24 -0.68
N THR A 59 -15.44 12.40 -1.04
CA THR A 59 -15.41 12.81 -2.45
C THR A 59 -14.55 11.86 -3.28
N VAL A 60 -15.15 11.31 -4.33
CA VAL A 60 -14.50 10.52 -5.37
C VAL A 60 -14.33 11.37 -6.63
N ILE A 61 -13.21 11.18 -7.34
CA ILE A 61 -12.98 11.76 -8.66
C ILE A 61 -12.49 10.65 -9.59
N ASP A 62 -13.36 10.22 -10.48
CA ASP A 62 -13.17 9.12 -11.44
C ASP A 62 -13.46 9.57 -12.89
N THR A 63 -13.54 10.87 -13.14
CA THR A 63 -13.79 11.45 -14.47
C THR A 63 -12.78 12.54 -14.80
N THR A 64 -12.55 12.78 -16.10
CA THR A 64 -11.74 13.87 -16.70
C THR A 64 -10.23 13.81 -16.46
N ILE A 65 -9.79 13.60 -15.22
CA ILE A 65 -8.38 13.68 -14.80
C ILE A 65 -7.76 12.32 -14.49
N VAL A 66 -8.54 11.26 -14.62
CA VAL A 66 -8.12 9.87 -14.48
C VAL A 66 -7.76 9.29 -15.84
N HIS A 67 -7.21 8.08 -15.87
CA HIS A 67 -6.79 7.47 -17.12
C HIS A 67 -8.02 7.15 -18.00
N PRO A 68 -8.02 7.50 -19.30
CA PRO A 68 -9.22 7.43 -20.15
C PRO A 68 -9.73 6.01 -20.45
N ARG A 69 -8.93 4.98 -20.15
CA ARG A 69 -9.23 3.57 -20.48
C ARG A 69 -8.98 2.58 -19.33
N GLN A 70 -8.38 3.05 -18.25
CA GLN A 70 -8.02 2.17 -17.13
C GLN A 70 -9.01 2.44 -16.01
N PHE A 71 -9.08 1.52 -15.06
CA PHE A 71 -9.97 1.66 -13.92
C PHE A 71 -9.19 2.29 -12.77
N ASP A 72 -9.29 3.61 -12.67
CA ASP A 72 -8.62 4.40 -11.66
C ASP A 72 -9.49 5.56 -11.13
N PHE A 73 -9.23 5.96 -9.89
CA PHE A 73 -9.98 7.01 -9.23
C PHE A 73 -9.16 7.65 -8.11
N TYR A 74 -9.46 8.91 -7.81
CA TYR A 74 -9.01 9.57 -6.59
C TYR A 74 -10.12 9.49 -5.53
N LEU A 75 -9.75 9.27 -4.28
CA LEU A 75 -10.67 9.31 -3.15
C LEU A 75 -10.10 10.17 -2.02
N ASN A 76 -10.87 11.17 -1.61
CA ASN A 76 -10.63 11.95 -0.40
C ASN A 76 -11.30 11.27 0.79
N SER A 77 -10.66 10.30 1.42
CA SER A 77 -11.29 9.51 2.49
C SER A 77 -11.35 10.20 3.86
N HIS A 78 -10.63 11.31 4.08
CA HIS A 78 -10.43 11.90 5.40
C HIS A 78 -10.67 13.41 5.42
N ALA A 79 -11.09 13.93 6.58
CA ALA A 79 -11.13 15.36 6.82
C ALA A 79 -9.72 15.89 7.15
N GLY A 80 -9.21 16.81 6.33
CA GLY A 80 -7.93 17.46 6.56
C GLY A 80 -7.96 18.37 7.78
N ALA A 81 -7.10 18.12 8.77
CA ALA A 81 -6.99 19.00 9.92
C ALA A 81 -6.12 20.24 9.65
N LEU A 82 -5.08 20.10 8.80
CA LEU A 82 -4.14 21.17 8.50
C LEU A 82 -3.66 21.08 7.05
N GLY A 83 -3.58 22.23 6.37
CA GLY A 83 -3.12 22.34 4.99
C GLY A 83 -4.09 21.77 3.95
N THR A 84 -3.58 21.53 2.75
CA THR A 84 -4.36 20.98 1.63
C THR A 84 -4.34 19.46 1.63
N ASN A 85 -5.52 18.85 1.50
CA ASN A 85 -5.65 17.42 1.38
C ASN A 85 -4.97 16.89 0.13
N VAL A 86 -4.25 15.79 0.32
CA VAL A 86 -3.81 14.93 -0.79
C VAL A 86 -4.76 13.75 -0.79
N CYS A 87 -5.64 13.70 -1.80
CA CYS A 87 -6.49 12.52 -2.02
C CYS A 87 -5.62 11.33 -2.36
N SER A 88 -6.03 10.10 -2.03
CA SER A 88 -5.29 8.92 -2.45
C SER A 88 -5.73 8.52 -3.85
N TYR A 89 -4.77 8.18 -4.71
CA TYR A 89 -5.04 7.64 -6.05
C TYR A 89 -5.07 6.11 -6.00
N TYR A 90 -6.11 5.53 -6.58
CA TYR A 90 -6.34 4.09 -6.64
C TYR A 90 -6.35 3.66 -8.09
N HIS A 91 -5.65 2.56 -8.38
CA HIS A 91 -5.54 2.02 -9.72
C HIS A 91 -5.78 0.52 -9.68
N VAL A 92 -6.86 0.06 -10.32
CA VAL A 92 -7.27 -1.34 -10.35
C VAL A 92 -6.54 -2.02 -11.50
N LEU A 93 -5.58 -2.87 -11.17
CA LEU A 93 -4.80 -3.61 -12.16
C LEU A 93 -5.42 -4.95 -12.53
N TYR A 94 -6.13 -5.58 -11.59
CA TYR A 94 -6.70 -6.91 -11.76
C TYR A 94 -8.03 -7.00 -11.03
N ASN A 95 -9.07 -7.57 -11.64
CA ASN A 95 -10.41 -7.63 -11.04
C ASN A 95 -11.19 -8.86 -11.50
N GLU A 96 -11.01 -10.01 -10.84
CA GLU A 96 -11.80 -11.24 -11.11
C GLU A 96 -13.15 -11.27 -10.40
N ILE A 97 -13.30 -10.46 -9.36
CA ILE A 97 -14.55 -10.32 -8.62
C ILE A 97 -15.58 -9.55 -9.45
N GLU A 98 -15.12 -8.80 -10.46
CA GLU A 98 -15.95 -7.99 -11.37
C GLU A 98 -16.64 -6.83 -10.65
N PHE A 99 -15.96 -6.23 -9.68
CA PHE A 99 -16.46 -5.02 -9.02
C PHE A 99 -16.76 -3.91 -10.01
N THR A 100 -17.89 -3.26 -9.81
CA THR A 100 -18.21 -1.98 -10.44
C THR A 100 -17.41 -0.83 -9.81
N SER A 101 -17.38 0.32 -10.48
CA SER A 101 -16.75 1.54 -9.96
C SER A 101 -17.30 1.90 -8.58
N ASP A 102 -18.62 2.00 -8.47
CA ASP A 102 -19.30 2.42 -7.24
C ASP A 102 -19.04 1.47 -6.07
N GLU A 103 -19.11 0.15 -6.31
CA GLU A 103 -18.86 -0.86 -5.28
C GLU A 103 -17.44 -0.77 -4.74
N LEU A 104 -16.45 -0.68 -5.62
CA LEU A 104 -15.05 -0.66 -5.20
C LEU A 104 -14.70 0.66 -4.50
N GLN A 105 -15.23 1.78 -4.98
CA GLN A 105 -15.06 3.09 -4.35
C GLN A 105 -15.67 3.11 -2.95
N GLN A 106 -16.89 2.60 -2.80
CA GLN A 106 -17.58 2.51 -1.51
C GLN A 106 -16.86 1.58 -0.54
N LEU A 107 -16.46 0.39 -1.00
CA LEU A 107 -15.67 -0.56 -0.20
C LEU A 107 -14.36 0.09 0.28
N THR A 108 -13.65 0.76 -0.62
CA THR A 108 -12.38 1.45 -0.30
C THR A 108 -12.60 2.53 0.76
N PHE A 109 -13.68 3.30 0.65
CA PHE A 109 -14.05 4.31 1.64
C PHE A 109 -14.37 3.69 3.01
N TRP A 110 -15.13 2.60 3.07
CA TRP A 110 -15.41 1.90 4.32
C TRP A 110 -14.14 1.34 4.98
N LEU A 111 -13.23 0.76 4.19
CA LEU A 111 -11.94 0.27 4.70
C LEU A 111 -11.03 1.39 5.26
N CYS A 112 -11.30 2.66 4.94
CA CYS A 112 -10.60 3.79 5.54
C CYS A 112 -11.14 4.16 6.95
N HIS A 113 -12.25 3.56 7.40
CA HIS A 113 -12.84 3.79 8.71
C HIS A 113 -12.53 2.67 9.71
N THR A 114 -11.81 1.63 9.28
CA THR A 114 -11.51 0.44 10.10
C THR A 114 -10.15 0.53 10.81
N ASP A 115 -9.53 1.72 10.88
CA ASP A 115 -8.27 1.89 11.60
C ASP A 115 -8.50 1.98 13.11
N VAL A 116 -7.93 1.05 13.87
CA VAL A 116 -8.16 0.92 15.32
C VAL A 116 -7.43 1.98 16.13
N ARG A 117 -6.46 2.70 15.54
CA ARG A 117 -5.63 3.69 16.25
C ARG A 117 -6.27 5.06 16.35
N CYS A 118 -7.36 5.31 15.61
CA CYS A 118 -8.02 6.61 15.62
C CYS A 118 -9.52 6.50 15.33
N THR A 119 -10.32 7.35 15.97
CA THR A 119 -11.78 7.46 15.74
C THR A 119 -12.15 8.29 14.52
N LYS A 120 -11.22 8.46 13.57
CA LYS A 120 -11.37 9.27 12.36
C LYS A 120 -10.99 8.46 11.14
N ALA A 121 -11.65 8.76 10.02
CA ALA A 121 -11.29 8.18 8.74
C ALA A 121 -9.84 8.54 8.35
N VAL A 122 -9.13 7.55 7.83
CA VAL A 122 -7.72 7.68 7.45
C VAL A 122 -7.57 7.84 5.95
N LYS A 123 -6.43 8.35 5.49
CA LYS A 123 -6.18 8.70 4.08
C LYS A 123 -6.17 7.50 3.10
N CYS A 124 -5.94 6.29 3.58
CA CYS A 124 -5.92 5.06 2.79
C CYS A 124 -6.46 3.89 3.63
N PRO A 125 -6.95 2.79 3.02
CA PRO A 125 -7.43 1.61 3.74
C PRO A 125 -6.53 1.19 4.90
N ALA A 126 -7.14 0.80 6.02
CA ALA A 126 -6.43 0.45 7.26
C ALA A 126 -5.37 -0.64 7.00
N ALA A 127 -5.69 -1.64 6.18
CA ALA A 127 -4.75 -2.70 5.79
C ALA A 127 -3.45 -2.16 5.16
N ALA A 128 -3.54 -1.20 4.24
CA ALA A 128 -2.37 -0.59 3.61
C ALA A 128 -1.58 0.29 4.60
N ARG A 129 -2.27 0.98 5.51
CA ARG A 129 -1.63 1.76 6.58
C ARG A 129 -0.88 0.85 7.56
N TYR A 130 -1.44 -0.31 7.90
CA TYR A 130 -0.79 -1.31 8.76
C TYR A 130 0.43 -1.95 8.10
N ALA A 131 0.33 -2.36 6.84
CA ALA A 131 1.47 -2.88 6.10
C ALA A 131 2.66 -1.89 6.09
N HIS A 132 2.36 -0.59 5.92
CA HIS A 132 3.38 0.45 6.02
C HIS A 132 3.96 0.58 7.43
N THR A 133 3.15 0.51 8.48
CA THR A 133 3.63 0.55 9.87
C THR A 133 4.51 -0.68 10.19
N VAL A 134 4.11 -1.88 9.74
CA VAL A 134 4.92 -3.10 9.87
C VAL A 134 6.27 -2.96 9.18
N ALA A 135 6.29 -2.53 7.92
CA ALA A 135 7.53 -2.32 7.17
C ALA A 135 8.43 -1.24 7.83
N TYR A 136 7.81 -0.19 8.38
CA TYR A 136 8.53 0.84 9.13
C TYR A 136 9.19 0.28 10.40
N HIS A 137 8.47 -0.53 11.18
CA HIS A 137 9.04 -1.19 12.36
C HIS A 137 10.09 -2.25 12.00
N ALA A 138 9.88 -3.01 10.93
CA ALA A 138 10.83 -3.99 10.42
C ALA A 138 12.22 -3.35 10.22
N ARG A 139 12.27 -2.16 9.62
CA ARG A 139 13.53 -1.42 9.42
C ARG A 139 14.30 -1.10 10.72
N TYR A 140 13.63 -1.01 11.87
CA TYR A 140 14.32 -0.83 13.15
C TYR A 140 14.99 -2.11 13.66
N PHE A 141 14.36 -3.26 13.41
CA PHE A 141 14.92 -4.55 13.80
C PHE A 141 16.14 -4.94 12.95
N GLU A 142 16.23 -4.43 11.73
CA GLU A 142 17.41 -4.59 10.86
C GLU A 142 18.64 -3.82 11.39
N LYS A 143 18.44 -2.73 12.16
CA LYS A 143 19.51 -1.83 12.64
C LYS A 143 20.20 -2.25 13.93
N GLU A 144 19.93 -3.46 14.44
CA GLU A 144 20.61 -4.02 15.62
C GLU A 144 21.59 -5.15 15.25
N PRO A 145 22.73 -4.86 14.61
CA PRO A 145 23.98 -5.46 15.04
C PRO A 145 24.51 -4.59 16.19
N TYR A 146 24.37 -5.08 17.42
CA TYR A 146 25.15 -4.58 18.55
C TYR A 146 26.60 -4.37 18.09
N GLN A 147 27.07 -3.13 18.16
CA GLN A 147 28.45 -2.75 17.90
C GLN A 147 29.36 -3.49 18.89
N THR A 148 29.83 -4.66 18.49
CA THR A 148 30.92 -5.39 19.14
C THR A 148 31.74 -6.11 18.07
N ALA A 149 32.48 -5.33 17.27
CA ALA A 149 33.79 -5.69 16.72
C ALA A 149 34.30 -4.55 15.81
N SER A 150 35.10 -3.68 16.41
CA SER A 150 36.34 -3.11 15.88
C SER A 150 36.54 -3.00 14.35
N SER A 151 36.56 -1.76 13.88
CA SER A 151 37.52 -1.17 12.92
C SER A 151 38.03 -2.03 11.75
N HIS A 152 37.61 -1.69 10.52
CA HIS A 152 38.53 -1.38 9.42
C HIS A 152 37.81 -0.63 8.29
N HIS A 153 38.35 0.53 7.93
CA HIS A 153 38.01 1.32 6.75
C HIS A 153 38.27 0.50 5.47
N SER A 154 37.30 0.42 4.56
CA SER A 154 37.60 0.39 3.14
C SER A 154 36.52 1.15 2.37
N ASN A 155 36.96 2.15 1.60
CA ASN A 155 36.17 2.82 0.57
C ASN A 155 35.80 1.78 -0.50
N ARG A 156 34.52 1.68 -0.82
CA ARG A 156 34.06 1.07 -2.07
C ARG A 156 33.13 2.03 -2.78
N ASP A 157 33.62 2.58 -3.89
CA ASP A 157 32.82 3.12 -4.98
C ASP A 157 31.78 2.09 -5.42
N THR A 158 30.54 2.51 -5.63
CA THR A 158 29.46 1.64 -6.12
C THR A 158 28.94 2.18 -7.45
N THR A 159 29.42 1.55 -8.51
CA THR A 159 28.74 1.46 -9.81
C THR A 159 27.43 0.68 -9.65
N GLN A 160 26.45 1.02 -10.50
CA GLN A 160 25.13 0.41 -10.58
C GLN A 160 25.21 -1.08 -10.89
N ASP A 161 24.70 -1.93 -9.99
CA ASP A 161 24.23 -3.27 -10.30
C ASP A 161 22.95 -3.52 -9.47
N GLU A 162 21.84 -3.84 -10.15
CA GLU A 162 20.63 -4.35 -9.49
C GLU A 162 20.93 -5.77 -9.02
N ASP A 163 21.40 -5.92 -7.78
CA ASP A 163 21.62 -7.23 -7.16
C ASP A 163 20.27 -7.95 -7.00
N ASP A 164 20.07 -9.02 -7.79
CA ASP A 164 19.01 -10.01 -7.61
C ASP A 164 19.25 -10.73 -6.27
N LEU A 165 18.62 -10.25 -5.20
CA LEU A 165 18.62 -10.88 -3.89
C LEU A 165 18.10 -12.32 -4.00
N THR A 166 18.92 -13.31 -3.64
CA THR A 166 18.50 -14.70 -3.70
C THR A 166 17.47 -15.02 -2.62
N LEU A 167 16.64 -16.06 -2.84
CA LEU A 167 15.65 -16.49 -1.83
C LEU A 167 16.29 -16.85 -0.47
N GLU A 168 17.55 -17.27 -0.49
CA GLU A 168 18.35 -17.56 0.71
C GLU A 168 18.75 -16.27 1.44
N ASP A 169 19.09 -15.20 0.72
CA ASP A 169 19.41 -13.88 1.29
C ASP A 169 18.18 -13.19 1.90
N ILE A 170 17.00 -13.42 1.31
CA ILE A 170 15.73 -12.93 1.86
C ILE A 170 15.37 -13.71 3.14
N LYS A 171 15.63 -15.02 3.19
CA LYS A 171 15.38 -15.86 4.38
C LYS A 171 16.37 -15.59 5.50
N SER A 172 17.62 -15.27 5.20
CA SER A 172 18.65 -14.96 6.21
C SER A 172 18.42 -13.58 6.83
N ASN A 173 17.86 -12.62 6.09
CA ASN A 173 17.48 -11.30 6.56
C ASN A 173 16.03 -11.20 7.08
N LEU A 174 15.35 -12.34 7.25
CA LEU A 174 13.95 -12.36 7.64
C LEU A 174 13.81 -11.95 9.11
N ILE A 175 13.19 -10.79 9.35
CA ILE A 175 12.95 -10.29 10.71
C ILE A 175 11.90 -11.18 11.37
N MET A 176 12.38 -12.11 12.19
CA MET A 176 11.55 -13.06 12.91
C MET A 176 11.08 -12.44 14.22
N VAL A 177 9.80 -12.07 14.27
CA VAL A 177 9.17 -11.64 15.51
C VAL A 177 8.96 -12.85 16.43
N ASN A 178 9.04 -12.64 17.75
CA ASN A 178 8.80 -13.68 18.74
C ASN A 178 7.46 -14.41 18.49
N LYS A 179 7.47 -15.75 18.58
CA LYS A 179 6.31 -16.62 18.30
C LYS A 179 5.05 -16.20 19.07
N ASN A 180 5.20 -15.68 20.28
CA ASN A 180 4.08 -15.28 21.12
C ASN A 180 3.32 -14.08 20.54
N VAL A 181 4.00 -13.17 19.84
CA VAL A 181 3.39 -11.95 19.28
C VAL A 181 3.12 -12.06 17.77
N LYS A 182 3.47 -13.18 17.13
CA LYS A 182 3.33 -13.39 15.67
C LYS A 182 1.90 -13.15 15.17
N ASN A 183 0.90 -13.58 15.95
CA ASN A 183 -0.51 -13.44 15.59
C ASN A 183 -1.18 -12.22 16.25
N MET A 184 -0.40 -11.30 16.82
CA MET A 184 -0.90 -10.05 17.41
C MET A 184 -0.60 -8.86 16.50
N MET A 185 -1.41 -7.81 16.60
CA MET A 185 -1.13 -6.52 15.97
C MET A 185 -0.10 -5.72 16.79
N TRP A 186 1.10 -6.27 17.02
CA TRP A 186 2.14 -5.62 17.85
C TRP A 186 2.63 -4.26 17.29
N PHE A 187 2.32 -3.98 16.04
CA PHE A 187 2.70 -2.78 15.29
C PHE A 187 1.66 -1.64 15.36
N THR A 188 0.50 -1.86 15.99
CA THR A 188 -0.54 -0.81 16.11
C THR A 188 -0.30 0.13 17.26
#